data_AF-A0A0D2C4J6-F1
#
_entry.id   AF-A0A0D2C4J6-F1
#
_cell.length_a   1.000
_cell.length_b   1.000
_cell.length_c   1.000
_cell.angle_alpha   90.00
_cell.angle_beta   90.00
_cell.angle_gamma   90.00
#
_symmetry.space_group_name_H-M   'P 1'
#
loop_
_entity.id
_entity.type
_entity.pdbx_description
1 polymer ?
#
loop_
_entity_poly.entity_id
_entity_poly.type
_entity_poly.pdbx_seq_one_letter_code
_entity_poly.pdbx_strand_id
1 'polypeptide(L)'
;MDSDTHLGDYFRIILRRHAYYRQGGDTIDMTMYMPPIVFDRNAHHVPIMVRVADLMWCGAGLSCFQYKPRRHGIAFPTAVYTLPLPLVHLVAGWDTDAGAIGEDMHMMLKCFFVTNGRMTIESVPSPASQCTISSTKFGIRGWVDSHRARYVQGLRHMWGCLDAGYTADHFFKLGSRSPPSSGLGELSQNLKLELKQSHYQMHGDQGYVLTWRNVVLATRVFEAHFLPMHLFLVTIFSTIFTTLPASLVRSGSLTVFLDFTAYLRAMGFCLMLIYFFFFYEGYHHVCVEAREAEMKEAGLYEEMEESFSKRNKNEIRTWARLLGVPYCGYRVWQHTADARSICTLLVGSIGLQSQHQTGPTS
;
A
#
# COMPACT_ATOMS: atom_id res chain seq x y z
N MET A 1 12.69 -12.98 11.10
CA MET A 1 11.28 -13.36 10.88
C MET A 1 10.49 -12.54 11.87
N ASP A 2 9.59 -11.67 11.39
CA ASP A 2 8.66 -10.97 12.28
C ASP A 2 7.84 -12.05 13.00
N SER A 3 8.13 -12.29 14.29
CA SER A 3 7.71 -13.49 15.03
C SER A 3 6.20 -13.60 15.19
N ASP A 4 5.49 -12.54 14.85
CA ASP A 4 4.08 -12.35 15.13
C ASP A 4 3.20 -12.60 13.90
N THR A 5 3.73 -13.27 12.86
CA THR A 5 2.96 -13.63 11.67
C THR A 5 2.61 -15.12 11.65
N HIS A 6 1.31 -15.44 11.57
CA HIS A 6 0.85 -16.80 11.32
C HIS A 6 0.90 -17.10 9.82
N LEU A 7 1.64 -18.14 9.46
CA LEU A 7 1.79 -18.66 8.10
C LEU A 7 1.27 -20.10 8.09
N GLY A 8 0.07 -20.31 7.57
CA GLY A 8 -0.53 -21.64 7.42
C GLY A 8 0.15 -22.44 6.30
N ASP A 9 -0.61 -22.75 5.26
CA ASP A 9 -0.15 -23.53 4.10
C ASP A 9 0.98 -22.90 3.23
N TYR A 10 1.49 -21.73 3.59
CA TYR A 10 2.43 -20.92 2.81
C TYR A 10 3.64 -21.72 2.30
N PHE A 11 4.38 -22.38 3.20
CA PHE A 11 5.58 -23.13 2.83
C PHE A 11 5.28 -24.37 1.99
N ARG A 12 4.13 -25.03 2.25
CA ARG A 12 3.68 -26.19 1.46
C ARG A 12 3.36 -25.79 0.02
N ILE A 13 2.71 -24.64 -0.17
CA ILE A 13 2.42 -24.10 -1.50
C ILE A 13 3.71 -23.73 -2.23
N ILE A 14 4.63 -23.03 -1.57
CA ILE A 14 5.93 -22.68 -2.15
C ILE A 14 6.68 -23.93 -2.58
N LEU A 15 6.76 -24.96 -1.73
CA LEU A 15 7.44 -26.21 -2.05
C LEU A 15 6.87 -26.86 -3.32
N ARG A 16 5.53 -26.92 -3.43
CA ARG A 16 4.86 -27.45 -4.63
C ARG A 16 5.14 -26.62 -5.88
N ARG A 17 5.10 -25.29 -5.77
CA ARG A 17 5.41 -24.37 -6.88
C ARG A 17 6.85 -24.51 -7.33
N HIS A 18 7.78 -24.52 -6.39
CA HIS A 18 9.20 -24.69 -6.64
C HIS A 18 9.49 -26.03 -7.32
N ALA A 19 8.88 -27.13 -6.85
CA ALA A 19 9.00 -28.45 -7.49
C ALA A 19 8.43 -28.46 -8.93
N TYR A 20 7.31 -27.77 -9.16
CA TYR A 20 6.72 -27.63 -10.49
C TYR A 20 7.64 -26.86 -11.46
N TYR A 21 8.18 -25.71 -11.04
CA TYR A 21 9.08 -24.91 -11.87
C TYR A 21 10.38 -25.64 -12.21
N ARG A 22 10.90 -26.46 -11.29
CA ARG A 22 12.08 -27.30 -11.52
C ARG A 22 11.92 -28.24 -12.71
N GLN A 23 10.70 -28.69 -13.00
CA GLN A 23 10.43 -29.59 -14.13
C GLN A 23 10.23 -28.85 -15.47
N GLY A 24 9.93 -27.54 -15.43
CA GLY A 24 9.48 -26.77 -16.59
C GLY A 24 10.43 -25.68 -17.12
N GLY A 25 11.52 -25.34 -16.41
CA GLY A 25 12.55 -24.39 -16.89
C GLY A 25 13.37 -23.67 -15.81
N ASP A 26 14.30 -22.81 -16.26
CA ASP A 26 15.38 -22.14 -15.49
C ASP A 26 14.99 -20.96 -14.58
N THR A 27 13.72 -20.62 -14.41
CA THR A 27 13.34 -19.38 -13.67
C THR A 27 13.23 -19.56 -12.15
N ILE A 28 13.58 -20.74 -11.64
CA ILE A 28 13.45 -21.10 -10.22
C ILE A 28 14.32 -20.21 -9.32
N ASP A 29 15.55 -19.93 -9.78
CA ASP A 29 16.52 -19.11 -9.06
C ASP A 29 16.21 -17.61 -9.10
N MET A 30 15.12 -17.23 -9.78
CA MET A 30 14.72 -15.83 -10.00
C MET A 30 13.28 -15.56 -9.57
N THR A 31 12.66 -16.43 -8.78
CA THR A 31 11.26 -16.27 -8.36
C THR A 31 11.13 -15.80 -6.91
N MET A 32 10.54 -14.63 -6.71
CA MET A 32 10.12 -14.11 -5.40
C MET A 32 8.68 -14.54 -5.11
N TYR A 33 8.45 -15.16 -3.96
CA TYR A 33 7.12 -15.53 -3.50
C TYR A 33 6.65 -14.59 -2.40
N MET A 34 5.43 -14.07 -2.48
CA MET A 34 4.85 -13.24 -1.42
C MET A 34 3.40 -13.63 -1.13
N PRO A 35 2.95 -13.70 0.14
CA PRO A 35 1.54 -13.82 0.47
C PRO A 35 0.87 -12.44 0.55
N PRO A 36 -0.46 -12.34 0.36
CA PRO A 36 -1.21 -11.17 0.80
C PRO A 36 -1.25 -11.15 2.34
N ILE A 37 -1.35 -9.96 2.93
CA ILE A 37 -1.41 -9.78 4.39
C ILE A 37 -2.84 -9.57 4.88
N VAL A 38 -3.13 -10.00 6.11
CA VAL A 38 -4.42 -9.77 6.78
C VAL A 38 -4.21 -9.49 8.27
N PHE A 39 -4.83 -8.42 8.78
CA PHE A 39 -4.87 -8.13 10.22
C PHE A 39 -6.15 -8.69 10.86
N ASP A 40 -6.08 -9.90 11.37
CA ASP A 40 -7.23 -10.62 11.93
C ASP A 40 -6.99 -11.17 13.34
N ARG A 41 -5.80 -10.99 13.92
CA ARG A 41 -5.41 -11.62 15.20
C ARG A 41 -5.83 -10.86 16.45
N ASN A 42 -5.83 -9.53 16.41
CA ASN A 42 -6.21 -8.69 17.56
C ASN A 42 -6.92 -7.39 17.11
N ALA A 43 -7.34 -7.33 15.85
CA ALA A 43 -7.88 -6.10 15.26
C ALA A 43 -9.10 -5.56 16.04
N HIS A 44 -9.88 -6.44 16.70
CA HIS A 44 -11.03 -6.06 17.51
C HIS A 44 -10.68 -5.38 18.84
N HIS A 45 -9.47 -5.55 19.36
CA HIS A 45 -8.99 -4.92 20.61
C HIS A 45 -8.37 -3.53 20.41
N VAL A 46 -8.10 -3.13 19.17
CA VAL A 46 -7.42 -1.86 18.90
C VAL A 46 -8.40 -0.74 18.53
N PRO A 47 -8.01 0.55 18.73
CA PRO A 47 -8.85 1.67 18.35
C PRO A 47 -9.21 1.67 16.87
N ILE A 48 -10.38 2.22 16.56
CA ILE A 48 -10.96 2.18 15.22
C ILE A 48 -10.07 2.80 14.14
N MET A 49 -9.41 3.93 14.42
CA MET A 49 -8.54 4.59 13.43
C MET A 49 -7.31 3.73 13.09
N VAL A 50 -6.76 3.04 14.09
CA VAL A 50 -5.63 2.10 13.90
C VAL A 50 -6.09 0.94 13.01
N ARG A 51 -7.26 0.38 13.31
CA ARG A 51 -7.88 -0.70 12.51
C ARG A 51 -8.15 -0.30 11.06
N VAL A 52 -8.66 0.92 10.83
CA VAL A 52 -8.94 1.42 9.48
C VAL A 52 -7.64 1.60 8.70
N ALA A 53 -6.58 2.12 9.31
CA ALA A 53 -5.28 2.26 8.64
C ALA A 53 -4.71 0.90 8.20
N ASP A 54 -4.82 -0.12 9.06
CA ASP A 54 -4.36 -1.47 8.77
C ASP A 54 -5.22 -2.17 7.72
N LEU A 55 -6.54 -1.95 7.77
CA LEU A 55 -7.46 -2.40 6.73
C LEU A 55 -7.11 -1.82 5.36
N MET A 56 -6.81 -0.52 5.30
CA MET A 56 -6.38 0.14 4.07
C MET A 56 -5.06 -0.44 3.55
N TRP A 57 -4.13 -0.73 4.45
CA TRP A 57 -2.85 -1.36 4.11
C TRP A 57 -3.02 -2.75 3.52
N CYS A 58 -3.83 -3.61 4.14
CA CYS A 58 -4.17 -4.92 3.58
C CYS A 58 -4.89 -4.83 2.24
N GLY A 59 -5.81 -3.87 2.09
CA GLY A 59 -6.50 -3.62 0.83
C GLY A 59 -5.55 -3.24 -0.31
N ALA A 60 -4.56 -2.39 -0.03
CA ALA A 60 -3.52 -2.02 -0.99
C ALA A 60 -2.64 -3.22 -1.40
N GLY A 61 -2.28 -4.09 -0.45
CA GLY A 61 -1.54 -5.33 -0.76
C GLY A 61 -2.39 -6.30 -1.59
N LEU A 62 -3.66 -6.50 -1.21
CA LEU A 62 -4.58 -7.41 -1.90
C LEU A 62 -4.93 -6.93 -3.31
N SER A 63 -5.02 -5.61 -3.56
CA SER A 63 -5.25 -5.08 -4.91
C SER A 63 -4.10 -5.40 -5.88
N CYS A 64 -2.90 -5.65 -5.35
CA CYS A 64 -1.73 -6.07 -6.11
C CYS A 64 -1.61 -7.61 -6.27
N PHE A 65 -2.50 -8.39 -5.63
CA PHE A 65 -2.44 -9.84 -5.65
C PHE A 65 -2.61 -10.42 -7.06
N GLN A 66 -1.75 -11.35 -7.43
CA GLN A 66 -1.73 -11.97 -8.75
C GLN A 66 -2.14 -13.45 -8.67
N TYR A 67 -3.40 -13.74 -9.01
CA TYR A 67 -3.89 -15.12 -9.04
C TYR A 67 -3.12 -16.04 -10.02
N LYS A 68 -2.63 -15.47 -11.13
CA LYS A 68 -1.71 -16.13 -12.06
C LYS A 68 -0.49 -15.23 -12.27
N PRO A 69 0.73 -15.79 -12.32
CA PRO A 69 1.93 -15.04 -12.67
C PRO A 69 1.73 -14.37 -14.02
N ARG A 70 1.81 -13.04 -14.05
CA ARG A 70 1.78 -12.28 -15.30
C ARG A 70 3.20 -12.01 -15.75
N ARG A 71 3.47 -12.14 -17.05
CA ARG A 71 4.79 -11.83 -17.65
C ARG A 71 5.34 -10.45 -17.27
N HIS A 72 4.44 -9.51 -16.98
CA HIS A 72 4.78 -8.14 -16.59
C HIS A 72 4.20 -7.73 -15.23
N GLY A 73 3.79 -8.71 -14.42
CA GLY A 73 3.24 -8.45 -13.10
C GLY A 73 4.31 -7.88 -12.17
N ILE A 74 3.98 -6.79 -11.48
CA ILE A 74 4.75 -6.24 -10.36
C ILE A 74 3.82 -6.11 -9.18
N ALA A 75 4.29 -6.61 -8.04
CA ALA A 75 3.67 -6.43 -6.73
C ALA A 75 4.80 -6.16 -5.74
N PHE A 76 4.55 -5.32 -4.74
CA PHE A 76 5.51 -5.08 -3.67
C PHE A 76 5.20 -5.99 -2.48
N PRO A 77 6.18 -6.74 -1.96
CA PRO A 77 6.01 -7.43 -0.70
C PRO A 77 5.90 -6.39 0.42
N THR A 78 5.03 -6.65 1.40
CA THR A 78 4.69 -5.68 2.46
C THR A 78 5.03 -6.14 3.87
N ALA A 79 5.39 -7.41 4.05
CA ALA A 79 5.82 -7.95 5.34
C ALA A 79 6.48 -9.34 5.25
N VAL A 80 5.98 -10.19 4.35
CA VAL A 80 6.47 -11.56 4.20
C VAL A 80 6.80 -11.82 2.75
N TYR A 81 7.95 -12.42 2.51
CA TYR A 81 8.33 -12.94 1.20
C TYR A 81 9.37 -14.06 1.35
N THR A 82 9.53 -14.83 0.29
CA THR A 82 10.54 -15.89 0.18
C THR A 82 11.35 -15.66 -1.10
N LEU A 83 12.67 -15.79 -0.98
CA LEU A 83 13.62 -15.68 -2.09
C LEU A 83 14.54 -16.90 -2.16
N PRO A 84 14.97 -17.31 -3.37
CA PRO A 84 16.01 -18.30 -3.53
C PRO A 84 17.37 -17.71 -3.12
N LEU A 85 18.20 -18.51 -2.44
CA LEU A 85 19.52 -18.11 -1.96
C LEU A 85 20.45 -17.56 -3.07
N PRO A 86 20.47 -18.12 -4.30
CA PRO A 86 21.22 -17.54 -5.42
C PRO A 86 20.90 -16.06 -5.68
N LEU A 87 19.62 -15.68 -5.63
CA LEU A 87 19.17 -14.31 -5.87
C LEU A 87 19.59 -13.38 -4.72
N VAL A 88 19.46 -13.85 -3.47
CA VAL A 88 19.92 -13.11 -2.28
C VAL A 88 21.42 -12.84 -2.36
N HIS A 89 22.21 -13.85 -2.72
CA HIS A 89 23.65 -13.71 -2.87
C HIS A 89 24.01 -12.71 -3.98
N LEU A 90 23.28 -12.78 -5.10
CA LEU A 90 23.51 -11.91 -6.23
C LEU A 90 23.27 -10.42 -5.93
N VAL A 91 22.28 -10.12 -5.06
CA VAL A 91 22.03 -8.75 -4.61
C VAL A 91 22.86 -8.36 -3.37
N ALA A 92 23.84 -9.18 -2.98
CA ALA A 92 24.68 -9.01 -1.81
C ALA A 92 23.91 -8.93 -0.47
N GLY A 93 22.76 -9.62 -0.39
CA GLY A 93 21.94 -9.66 0.81
C GLY A 93 21.13 -8.38 1.03
N TRP A 94 20.81 -8.12 2.30
CA TRP A 94 19.96 -7.02 2.74
C TRP A 94 20.76 -5.76 3.02
N ASP A 95 20.28 -4.63 2.50
CA ASP A 95 20.86 -3.33 2.80
C ASP A 95 20.40 -2.86 4.18
N THR A 96 21.32 -2.26 4.92
CA THR A 96 21.10 -1.80 6.31
C THR A 96 21.25 -0.30 6.45
N ASP A 97 21.41 0.41 5.33
CA ASP A 97 21.53 1.86 5.31
C ASP A 97 20.17 2.57 5.46
N ALA A 98 20.23 3.87 5.69
CA ALA A 98 19.05 4.70 5.92
C ALA A 98 18.11 4.83 4.71
N GLY A 99 18.55 4.43 3.52
CA GLY A 99 17.73 4.36 2.30
C GLY A 99 16.82 3.13 2.25
N ALA A 100 17.17 2.05 2.95
CA ALA A 100 16.49 0.76 2.93
C ALA A 100 15.50 0.56 4.11
N ILE A 101 14.83 1.64 4.56
CA ILE A 101 13.86 1.57 5.67
C ILE A 101 12.66 0.68 5.30
N GLY A 102 12.22 0.72 4.04
CA GLY A 102 11.19 -0.16 3.47
C GLY A 102 11.77 -1.49 2.97
N GLU A 103 12.48 -2.21 3.84
CA GLU A 103 13.34 -3.36 3.51
C GLU A 103 12.70 -4.35 2.52
N ASP A 104 11.46 -4.78 2.74
CA ASP A 104 10.77 -5.74 1.87
C ASP A 104 10.70 -5.27 0.40
N MET A 105 10.23 -4.05 0.19
CA MET A 105 10.09 -3.45 -1.14
C MET A 105 11.48 -3.17 -1.73
N HIS A 106 12.40 -2.66 -0.91
CA HIS A 106 13.78 -2.41 -1.30
C HIS A 106 14.45 -3.68 -1.82
N MET A 107 14.35 -4.80 -1.09
CA MET A 107 14.87 -6.10 -1.50
C MET A 107 14.28 -6.56 -2.84
N MET A 108 12.97 -6.37 -3.04
CA MET A 108 12.35 -6.66 -4.34
C MET A 108 12.96 -5.80 -5.46
N LEU A 109 13.14 -4.50 -5.23
CA LEU A 109 13.75 -3.58 -6.22
C LEU A 109 15.19 -3.97 -6.55
N LYS A 110 16.01 -4.34 -5.55
CA LYS A 110 17.36 -4.87 -5.77
C LYS A 110 17.33 -6.07 -6.71
N CYS A 111 16.49 -7.05 -6.39
CA CYS A 111 16.32 -8.25 -7.20
C CYS A 111 15.84 -7.89 -8.62
N PHE A 112 14.93 -6.93 -8.74
CA PHE A 112 14.37 -6.51 -10.02
C PHE A 112 15.46 -5.89 -10.91
N PHE A 113 16.23 -4.94 -10.40
CA PHE A 113 17.23 -4.23 -11.19
C PHE A 113 18.44 -5.11 -11.52
N VAL A 114 18.90 -5.95 -10.60
CA VAL A 114 20.01 -6.86 -10.87
C VAL A 114 19.61 -7.95 -11.88
N THR A 115 18.34 -8.35 -11.89
CA THR A 115 17.82 -9.29 -12.88
C THR A 115 17.38 -8.63 -14.19
N ASN A 116 17.63 -7.34 -14.41
CA ASN A 116 17.13 -6.54 -15.54
C ASN A 116 15.61 -6.72 -15.76
N GLY A 117 14.86 -6.81 -14.67
CA GLY A 117 13.43 -7.05 -14.70
C GLY A 117 13.07 -8.42 -15.28
N ARG A 118 13.88 -9.47 -15.09
CA ARG A 118 13.53 -10.85 -15.45
C ARG A 118 13.05 -11.68 -14.25
N MET A 119 13.25 -11.22 -13.02
CA MET A 119 12.70 -11.90 -11.86
C MET A 119 11.18 -12.10 -11.98
N THR A 120 10.70 -13.24 -11.53
CA THR A 120 9.27 -13.51 -11.41
C THR A 120 8.82 -13.15 -10.01
N ILE A 121 7.67 -12.51 -9.90
CA ILE A 121 7.03 -12.20 -8.63
C ILE A 121 5.72 -12.98 -8.60
N GLU A 122 5.58 -13.91 -7.65
CA GLU A 122 4.41 -14.78 -7.53
C GLU A 122 3.69 -14.54 -6.21
N SER A 123 2.39 -14.30 -6.30
CA SER A 123 1.53 -14.24 -5.12
C SER A 123 1.13 -15.64 -4.66
N VAL A 124 1.37 -15.94 -3.41
CA VAL A 124 1.01 -17.20 -2.77
C VAL A 124 -0.40 -17.07 -2.17
N PRO A 125 -1.37 -17.93 -2.53
CA PRO A 125 -2.72 -17.89 -1.99
C PRO A 125 -2.79 -18.49 -0.57
N SER A 126 -1.92 -18.04 0.32
CA SER A 126 -1.93 -18.33 1.75
C SER A 126 -1.64 -17.01 2.46
N PRO A 127 -2.62 -16.41 3.15
CA PRO A 127 -2.47 -15.08 3.73
C PRO A 127 -1.51 -15.11 4.91
N ALA A 128 -0.68 -14.07 5.03
CA ALA A 128 0.11 -13.80 6.22
C ALA A 128 -0.79 -13.11 7.25
N SER A 129 -1.17 -13.85 8.31
CA SER A 129 -2.06 -13.36 9.36
C SER A 129 -1.26 -12.63 10.44
N GLN A 130 -1.57 -11.35 10.64
CA GLN A 130 -0.79 -10.41 11.43
C GLN A 130 -1.59 -9.83 12.60
N CYS A 131 -0.86 -9.41 13.63
CA CYS A 131 -1.39 -8.58 14.71
C CYS A 131 -1.32 -7.10 14.34
N THR A 132 -2.42 -6.38 14.56
CA THR A 132 -2.43 -4.92 14.60
C THR A 132 -1.59 -4.44 15.78
N ILE A 133 -0.91 -3.31 15.61
CA ILE A 133 -0.16 -2.68 16.69
C ILE A 133 -1.08 -2.34 17.88
N SER A 134 -0.75 -2.86 19.06
CA SER A 134 -1.54 -2.70 20.28
C SER A 134 -0.68 -2.25 21.44
N SER A 135 -1.20 -1.36 22.29
CA SER A 135 -0.57 -0.97 23.55
C SER A 135 -0.87 -1.97 24.65
N THR A 136 0.09 -2.19 25.55
CA THR A 136 -0.12 -2.94 26.81
C THR A 136 -0.83 -2.11 27.89
N LYS A 137 -1.02 -0.80 27.65
CA LYS A 137 -1.68 0.12 28.59
C LYS A 137 -3.19 0.12 28.38
N PHE A 138 -3.94 0.38 29.45
CA PHE A 138 -5.41 0.44 29.43
C PHE A 138 -5.96 1.87 29.39
N GLY A 139 -7.24 2.00 29.02
CA GLY A 139 -7.99 3.27 29.04
C GLY A 139 -7.45 4.33 28.07
N ILE A 140 -7.59 5.61 28.43
CA ILE A 140 -7.18 6.75 27.59
C ILE A 140 -5.67 6.70 27.28
N ARG A 141 -4.85 6.27 28.25
CA ARG A 141 -3.40 6.12 28.06
C ARG A 141 -3.10 5.08 26.99
N GLY A 142 -3.75 3.93 27.03
CA GLY A 142 -3.65 2.90 25.99
C GLY A 142 -4.14 3.37 24.62
N TRP A 143 -5.22 4.14 24.60
CA TRP A 143 -5.76 4.74 23.36
C TRP A 143 -4.75 5.67 22.70
N VAL A 144 -4.15 6.61 23.44
CA VAL A 144 -3.13 7.55 22.91
C VAL A 144 -1.88 6.80 22.47
N ASP A 145 -1.42 5.85 23.28
CA ASP A 145 -0.23 5.05 23.01
C ASP A 145 -0.39 4.22 21.72
N SER A 146 -1.57 3.63 21.51
CA SER A 146 -1.88 2.87 20.28
C SER A 146 -1.87 3.77 19.03
N HIS A 147 -2.42 4.98 19.11
CA HIS A 147 -2.36 5.94 18.00
C HIS A 147 -0.94 6.42 17.73
N ARG A 148 -0.16 6.69 18.78
CA ARG A 148 1.24 7.08 18.66
C ARG A 148 2.06 5.96 18.02
N ALA A 149 1.87 4.72 18.47
CA ALA A 149 2.54 3.56 17.93
C ALA A 149 2.21 3.38 16.44
N ARG A 150 0.91 3.49 16.07
CA ARG A 150 0.49 3.41 14.67
C ARG A 150 1.03 4.55 13.81
N TYR A 151 1.10 5.76 14.37
CA TYR A 151 1.69 6.91 13.69
C TYR A 151 3.18 6.68 13.40
N VAL A 152 3.96 6.22 14.39
CA VAL A 152 5.37 5.88 14.21
C VAL A 152 5.56 4.77 13.17
N GLN A 153 4.72 3.74 13.21
CA GLN A 153 4.70 2.68 12.20
C GLN A 153 4.39 3.24 10.80
N GLY A 154 3.38 4.12 10.70
CA GLY A 154 3.01 4.77 9.45
C GLY A 154 4.12 5.67 8.90
N LEU A 155 4.83 6.40 9.76
CA LEU A 155 6.01 7.17 9.37
C LEU A 155 7.08 6.27 8.74
N ARG A 156 7.39 5.11 9.35
CA ARG A 156 8.35 4.15 8.75
C ARG A 156 7.90 3.66 7.38
N HIS A 157 6.60 3.37 7.20
CA HIS A 157 6.07 2.98 5.90
C HIS A 157 6.18 4.12 4.87
N MET A 158 5.97 5.37 5.28
CA MET A 158 6.11 6.54 4.39
C MET A 158 7.56 6.85 4.04
N TRP A 159 8.52 6.56 4.93
CA TRP A 159 9.95 6.63 4.60
C TRP A 159 10.37 5.62 3.52
N GLY A 160 9.55 4.61 3.21
CA GLY A 160 9.70 3.78 2.01
C GLY A 160 9.68 4.58 0.70
N CYS A 161 9.24 5.85 0.69
CA CYS A 161 9.34 6.72 -0.48
C CYS A 161 10.77 6.94 -0.97
N LEU A 162 11.79 6.69 -0.13
CA LEU A 162 13.20 6.71 -0.52
C LEU A 162 13.50 5.70 -1.65
N ASP A 163 12.74 4.60 -1.72
CA ASP A 163 12.85 3.61 -2.79
C ASP A 163 12.40 4.14 -4.15
N ALA A 164 11.62 5.21 -4.20
CA ALA A 164 11.35 5.91 -5.46
C ALA A 164 12.64 6.56 -6.03
N GLY A 165 13.48 7.12 -5.14
CA GLY A 165 14.80 7.63 -5.51
C GLY A 165 15.75 6.52 -5.97
N TYR A 166 15.80 5.41 -5.23
CA TYR A 166 16.56 4.22 -5.61
C TYR A 166 16.15 3.70 -7.00
N THR A 167 14.84 3.62 -7.24
CA THR A 167 14.25 3.20 -8.51
C THR A 167 14.64 4.13 -9.66
N ALA A 168 14.56 5.45 -9.45
CA ALA A 168 14.94 6.43 -10.45
C ALA A 168 16.43 6.35 -10.80
N ASP A 169 17.31 6.30 -9.81
CA ASP A 169 18.76 6.15 -9.98
C ASP A 169 19.11 4.89 -10.78
N HIS A 170 18.50 3.74 -10.46
CA HIS A 170 18.73 2.50 -11.18
C HIS A 170 18.17 2.50 -12.60
N PHE A 171 17.06 3.19 -12.87
CA PHE A 171 16.58 3.39 -14.23
C PHE A 171 17.55 4.21 -15.08
N PHE A 172 18.14 5.28 -14.52
CA PHE A 172 19.16 6.05 -15.22
C PHE A 172 20.41 5.21 -15.50
N LYS A 173 20.85 4.39 -14.53
CA LYS A 173 22.01 3.49 -14.68
C LYS A 173 21.78 2.39 -15.71
N LEU A 174 20.55 1.91 -15.91
CA LEU A 174 20.23 0.96 -16.99
C LEU A 174 20.54 1.55 -18.37
N GLY A 175 20.37 2.86 -18.55
CA GLY A 175 20.70 3.56 -19.79
C GLY A 175 22.19 3.81 -20.00
N SER A 176 23.02 3.61 -18.98
CA SER A 176 24.45 3.94 -18.98
C SER A 176 25.38 2.74 -18.71
N ARG A 177 24.84 1.52 -18.55
CA ARG A 177 25.61 0.38 -18.04
C ARG A 177 26.48 -0.31 -19.11
N SER A 178 27.77 -0.38 -18.82
CA SER A 178 28.67 -1.48 -19.22
C SER A 178 28.55 -2.64 -18.18
N PRO A 179 28.84 -3.91 -18.54
CA PRO A 179 28.53 -5.07 -17.71
C PRO A 179 29.30 -5.06 -16.37
N PRO A 180 28.69 -5.56 -15.27
CA PRO A 180 29.27 -5.49 -13.93
C PRO A 180 30.44 -6.46 -13.74
N SER A 181 31.51 -5.97 -13.11
CA SER A 181 32.65 -6.76 -12.67
C SER A 181 32.32 -7.56 -11.41
N SER A 182 32.58 -8.86 -11.51
CA SER A 182 32.37 -9.93 -10.53
C SER A 182 32.96 -9.69 -9.14
N GLY A 183 32.10 -9.71 -8.12
CA GLY A 183 32.46 -9.90 -6.72
C GLY A 183 31.73 -11.12 -6.17
N LEU A 184 32.32 -12.30 -6.29
CA LEU A 184 31.80 -13.54 -5.70
C LEU A 184 32.91 -14.20 -4.90
N GLY A 185 32.92 -13.91 -3.60
CA GLY A 185 33.76 -14.57 -2.59
C GLY A 185 33.33 -16.01 -2.32
N GLU A 186 34.23 -16.76 -1.69
CA GLU A 186 34.23 -18.22 -1.47
C GLU A 186 32.87 -18.89 -1.23
N LEU A 187 32.47 -19.77 -2.16
CA LEU A 187 31.25 -20.56 -2.10
C LEU A 187 31.48 -21.94 -2.73
N SER A 188 30.76 -22.96 -2.26
CA SER A 188 30.83 -24.34 -2.77
C SER A 188 30.72 -24.41 -4.30
N GLN A 189 31.58 -25.21 -4.95
CA GLN A 189 31.71 -25.27 -6.41
C GLN A 189 30.40 -25.58 -7.15
N ASN A 190 29.50 -26.37 -6.56
CA ASN A 190 28.19 -26.69 -7.15
C ASN A 190 27.26 -25.48 -7.17
N LEU A 191 27.21 -24.73 -6.05
CA LEU A 191 26.42 -23.50 -5.94
C LEU A 191 26.98 -22.42 -6.87
N LYS A 192 28.30 -22.39 -7.05
CA LYS A 192 29.00 -21.52 -8.01
C LYS A 192 28.66 -21.86 -9.47
N LEU A 193 28.42 -23.13 -9.80
CA LEU A 193 28.10 -23.56 -11.16
C LEU A 193 26.67 -23.15 -11.55
N GLU A 194 25.69 -23.37 -10.67
CA GLU A 194 24.28 -22.93 -10.83
C GLU A 194 24.19 -21.40 -10.85
N LEU A 195 24.89 -20.69 -9.95
CA LEU A 195 25.01 -19.23 -9.99
C LEU A 195 25.61 -18.72 -11.30
N LYS A 196 26.60 -19.43 -11.85
CA LYS A 196 27.27 -19.02 -13.09
C LYS A 196 26.35 -19.19 -14.31
N GLN A 197 25.52 -20.23 -14.36
CA GLN A 197 24.54 -20.44 -15.43
C GLN A 197 23.39 -19.40 -15.36
N SER A 198 22.85 -19.18 -14.17
CA SER A 198 21.83 -18.13 -13.95
C SER A 198 22.37 -16.74 -14.25
N HIS A 199 23.61 -16.41 -13.85
CA HIS A 199 24.28 -15.14 -14.19
C HIS A 199 24.48 -14.96 -15.71
N TYR A 200 24.77 -16.03 -16.45
CA TYR A 200 24.91 -15.99 -17.90
C TYR A 200 23.58 -15.74 -18.61
N GLN A 201 22.49 -16.36 -18.14
CA GLN A 201 21.13 -16.06 -18.61
C GLN A 201 20.68 -14.65 -18.24
N MET A 202 21.20 -14.12 -17.13
CA MET A 202 20.90 -12.76 -16.66
C MET A 202 21.63 -11.65 -17.42
N HIS A 203 22.72 -11.95 -18.12
CA HIS A 203 23.38 -10.98 -18.98
C HIS A 203 23.04 -11.16 -20.47
N GLY A 204 22.02 -11.97 -20.78
CA GLY A 204 21.44 -12.07 -22.12
C GLY A 204 20.69 -10.79 -22.52
N ASP A 205 21.28 -10.10 -23.50
CA ASP A 205 20.86 -8.89 -24.22
C ASP A 205 20.76 -7.59 -23.41
N GLN A 206 21.10 -6.46 -24.05
CA GLN A 206 21.23 -5.16 -23.41
C GLN A 206 19.95 -4.75 -22.64
N GLY A 207 20.12 -4.24 -21.41
CA GLY A 207 19.01 -3.80 -20.58
C GLY A 207 18.37 -2.54 -21.15
N TYR A 208 17.28 -2.68 -21.89
CA TYR A 208 16.52 -1.53 -22.36
C TYR A 208 15.89 -0.78 -21.18
N VAL A 209 16.08 0.54 -21.10
CA VAL A 209 15.45 1.39 -20.07
C VAL A 209 13.93 1.35 -20.21
N LEU A 210 13.42 1.36 -21.45
CA LEU A 210 12.00 1.42 -21.75
C LEU A 210 11.42 0.03 -22.07
N THR A 211 11.38 -0.85 -21.06
CA THR A 211 10.58 -2.07 -21.14
C THR A 211 9.20 -1.83 -20.53
N TRP A 212 8.20 -2.59 -20.98
CA TRP A 212 6.87 -2.55 -20.37
C TRP A 212 6.90 -2.87 -18.87
N ARG A 213 7.80 -3.75 -18.43
CA ARG A 213 7.98 -4.04 -16.99
C ARG A 213 8.50 -2.85 -16.20
N ASN A 214 9.45 -2.09 -16.77
CA ASN A 214 9.96 -0.87 -16.15
C ASN A 214 8.88 0.20 -16.04
N VAL A 215 8.02 0.33 -17.05
CA VAL A 215 6.85 1.23 -17.01
C VAL A 215 5.85 0.81 -15.94
N VAL A 216 5.54 -0.49 -15.85
CA VAL A 216 4.67 -1.03 -14.79
C VAL A 216 5.28 -0.80 -13.41
N LEU A 217 6.58 -1.07 -13.24
CA LEU A 217 7.29 -0.81 -11.99
C LEU A 217 7.20 0.68 -11.61
N ALA A 218 7.52 1.58 -12.53
CA ALA A 218 7.44 3.02 -12.29
C ALA A 218 6.01 3.46 -11.89
N THR A 219 4.99 2.90 -12.56
CA THR A 219 3.59 3.15 -12.22
C THR A 219 3.25 2.67 -10.81
N ARG A 220 3.73 1.48 -10.41
CA ARG A 220 3.50 0.94 -9.06
C ARG A 220 4.23 1.75 -7.99
N VAL A 221 5.48 2.16 -8.23
CA VAL A 221 6.22 3.04 -7.32
C VAL A 221 5.51 4.39 -7.18
N PHE A 222 4.96 4.92 -8.29
CA PHE A 222 4.14 6.13 -8.28
C PHE A 222 2.88 5.97 -7.41
N GLU A 223 2.13 4.89 -7.62
CA GLU A 223 0.93 4.55 -6.88
C GLU A 223 1.20 4.38 -5.37
N ALA A 224 2.29 3.72 -5.00
CA ALA A 224 2.61 3.45 -3.60
C ALA A 224 2.99 4.71 -2.81
N HIS A 225 3.72 5.65 -3.40
CA HIS A 225 4.33 6.77 -2.66
C HIS A 225 3.73 8.13 -2.97
N PHE A 226 3.46 8.40 -4.25
CA PHE A 226 3.07 9.74 -4.69
C PHE A 226 1.57 9.93 -4.65
N LEU A 227 0.80 8.91 -5.05
CA LEU A 227 -0.66 9.01 -5.11
C LEU A 227 -1.31 9.31 -3.74
N PRO A 228 -0.93 8.65 -2.61
CA PRO A 228 -1.49 8.97 -1.30
C PRO A 228 -1.15 10.40 -0.83
N MET A 229 0.11 10.81 -1.00
CA MET A 229 0.55 12.17 -0.66
C MET A 229 -0.16 13.22 -1.52
N HIS A 230 -0.28 12.98 -2.82
CA HIS A 230 -0.94 13.88 -3.75
C HIS A 230 -2.43 14.05 -3.40
N LEU A 231 -3.15 12.96 -3.14
CA LEU A 231 -4.56 13.01 -2.73
C LEU A 231 -4.74 13.80 -1.42
N PHE A 232 -3.83 13.62 -0.46
CA PHE A 232 -3.84 14.37 0.79
C PHE A 232 -3.64 15.88 0.56
N LEU A 233 -2.60 16.26 -0.20
CA LEU A 233 -2.31 17.66 -0.50
C LEU A 233 -3.46 18.32 -1.28
N VAL A 234 -3.97 17.68 -2.33
CA VAL A 234 -5.10 18.19 -3.12
C VAL A 234 -6.32 18.40 -2.23
N THR A 235 -6.57 17.52 -1.26
CA THR A 235 -7.69 17.67 -0.33
C THR A 235 -7.51 18.89 0.58
N ILE A 236 -6.32 19.07 1.17
CA ILE A 236 -6.02 20.24 2.00
C ILE A 236 -6.13 21.53 1.19
N PHE A 237 -5.45 21.62 0.05
CA PHE A 237 -5.45 22.82 -0.78
C PHE A 237 -6.85 23.14 -1.30
N SER A 238 -7.63 22.13 -1.69
CA SER A 238 -9.03 22.31 -2.11
C SER A 238 -9.89 22.87 -0.97
N THR A 239 -9.71 22.41 0.27
CA THR A 239 -10.44 22.95 1.44
C THR A 239 -10.00 24.37 1.81
N ILE A 240 -8.70 24.68 1.73
CA ILE A 240 -8.20 26.05 1.96
C ILE A 240 -8.77 26.98 0.88
N PHE A 241 -8.72 26.56 -0.38
CA PHE A 241 -9.18 27.37 -1.51
C PHE A 241 -10.67 27.70 -1.44
N THR A 242 -11.51 26.77 -0.99
CA THR A 242 -12.96 26.99 -0.85
C THR A 242 -13.35 27.86 0.36
N THR A 243 -12.45 28.03 1.33
CA THR A 243 -12.69 28.90 2.50
C THR A 243 -12.20 30.33 2.30
N LEU A 244 -11.44 30.61 1.23
CA LEU A 244 -10.97 31.95 0.91
C LEU A 244 -12.10 32.86 0.35
N PRO A 245 -12.07 34.18 0.63
CA PRO A 245 -13.05 35.12 0.12
C PRO A 245 -13.14 35.14 -1.41
N ALA A 246 -14.37 35.17 -1.95
CA ALA A 246 -14.64 35.21 -3.40
C ALA A 246 -14.09 36.45 -4.14
N SER A 247 -13.59 37.44 -3.41
CA SER A 247 -12.87 38.60 -3.95
C SER A 247 -11.45 38.28 -4.39
N LEU A 248 -10.81 37.25 -3.84
CA LEU A 248 -9.40 36.92 -4.08
C LEU A 248 -9.19 35.82 -5.13
N VAL A 249 -10.24 35.06 -5.48
CA VAL A 249 -10.10 33.71 -6.05
C VAL A 249 -10.87 33.50 -7.37
N ARG A 250 -11.29 34.59 -8.02
CA ARG A 250 -12.26 34.57 -9.14
C ARG A 250 -11.68 34.13 -10.49
N SER A 251 -11.32 32.86 -10.62
CA SER A 251 -11.10 32.21 -11.92
C SER A 251 -12.14 31.11 -12.15
N GLY A 252 -13.01 31.30 -13.15
CA GLY A 252 -14.07 30.32 -13.47
C GLY A 252 -13.50 28.94 -13.84
N SER A 253 -12.39 28.89 -14.57
CA SER A 253 -11.73 27.64 -14.98
C SER A 253 -11.19 26.85 -13.80
N LEU A 254 -10.67 27.54 -12.78
CA LEU A 254 -10.12 26.90 -11.58
C LEU A 254 -11.23 26.27 -10.73
N THR A 255 -12.38 26.95 -10.59
CA THR A 255 -13.55 26.39 -9.91
C THR A 255 -14.07 25.13 -10.62
N VAL A 256 -14.18 25.16 -11.96
CA VAL A 256 -14.62 23.99 -12.73
C VAL A 256 -13.66 22.81 -12.54
N PHE A 257 -12.35 23.06 -12.54
CA PHE A 257 -11.35 22.01 -12.32
C PHE A 257 -11.43 21.42 -10.90
N LEU A 258 -11.60 22.26 -9.87
CA LEU A 258 -11.74 21.80 -8.49
C LEU A 258 -13.02 21.00 -8.27
N ASP A 259 -14.13 21.41 -8.88
CA ASP A 259 -15.39 20.68 -8.81
C ASP A 259 -15.27 19.33 -9.55
N PHE A 260 -14.69 19.29 -10.74
CA PHE A 260 -14.43 18.05 -11.49
C PHE A 260 -13.54 17.07 -10.70
N THR A 261 -12.42 17.55 -10.16
CA THR A 261 -11.52 16.71 -9.35
C THR A 261 -12.16 16.28 -8.03
N ALA A 262 -13.09 17.05 -7.46
CA ALA A 262 -13.89 16.62 -6.31
C ALA A 262 -14.82 15.45 -6.67
N TYR A 263 -15.49 15.48 -7.83
CA TYR A 263 -16.31 14.35 -8.30
C TYR A 263 -15.48 13.08 -8.53
N LEU A 264 -14.30 13.20 -9.16
CA LEU A 264 -13.41 12.05 -9.35
C LEU A 264 -12.96 11.44 -8.02
N ARG A 265 -12.64 12.27 -7.02
CA ARG A 265 -12.29 11.79 -5.66
C ARG A 265 -13.47 11.11 -4.98
N ALA A 266 -14.67 11.68 -5.08
CA ALA A 266 -15.88 11.08 -4.52
C ALA A 266 -16.20 9.73 -5.19
N MET A 267 -16.08 9.64 -6.51
CA MET A 267 -16.22 8.39 -7.25
C MET A 267 -15.18 7.36 -6.83
N GLY A 268 -13.90 7.76 -6.74
CA GLY A 268 -12.82 6.88 -6.26
C GLY A 268 -13.07 6.37 -4.84
N PHE A 269 -13.59 7.22 -3.97
CA PHE A 269 -14.01 6.85 -2.62
C PHE A 269 -15.16 5.83 -2.62
N CYS A 270 -16.20 6.05 -3.43
CA CYS A 270 -17.29 5.09 -3.59
C CYS A 270 -16.79 3.74 -4.11
N LEU A 271 -15.89 3.74 -5.10
CA LEU A 271 -15.27 2.53 -5.63
C LEU A 271 -14.42 1.80 -4.57
N MET A 272 -13.69 2.56 -3.73
CA MET A 272 -12.95 2.00 -2.60
C MET A 272 -13.88 1.34 -1.59
N LEU A 273 -15.02 1.96 -1.26
CA LEU A 273 -16.02 1.35 -0.38
C LEU A 273 -16.61 0.08 -0.97
N ILE A 274 -16.94 0.07 -2.26
CA ILE A 274 -17.40 -1.13 -3.00
C ILE A 274 -16.33 -2.22 -2.93
N TYR A 275 -15.06 -1.86 -3.15
CA TYR A 275 -13.94 -2.80 -3.07
C TYR A 275 -13.86 -3.48 -1.69
N PHE A 276 -13.90 -2.69 -0.61
CA PHE A 276 -13.85 -3.23 0.74
C PHE A 276 -15.09 -4.06 1.09
N PHE A 277 -16.26 -3.64 0.62
CA PHE A 277 -17.54 -4.31 0.87
C PHE A 277 -17.60 -5.70 0.20
N PHE A 278 -17.35 -5.75 -1.11
CA PHE A 278 -17.60 -6.97 -1.89
C PHE A 278 -16.39 -7.90 -1.93
N PHE A 279 -15.17 -7.35 -2.01
CA PHE A 279 -13.98 -8.16 -2.23
C PHE A 279 -13.22 -8.40 -0.92
N TYR A 280 -12.85 -7.33 -0.22
CA TYR A 280 -12.01 -7.46 0.97
C TYR A 280 -12.71 -8.22 2.10
N GLU A 281 -13.98 -7.94 2.36
CA GLU A 281 -14.70 -8.60 3.44
C GLU A 281 -14.93 -10.09 3.17
N GLY A 282 -15.07 -10.49 1.90
CA GLY A 282 -15.03 -11.90 1.49
C GLY A 282 -13.66 -12.52 1.76
N TYR A 283 -12.58 -11.85 1.33
CA TYR A 283 -11.21 -12.28 1.58
C TYR A 283 -10.91 -12.46 3.07
N HIS A 284 -11.24 -11.46 3.89
CA HIS A 284 -11.01 -11.51 5.34
C HIS A 284 -11.74 -12.67 6.01
N HIS A 285 -13.01 -12.93 5.64
CA HIS A 285 -13.77 -14.06 6.18
C HIS A 285 -13.08 -15.40 5.88
N VAL A 286 -12.67 -15.61 4.62
CA VAL A 286 -11.95 -16.81 4.21
C VAL A 286 -10.63 -16.96 4.96
N CYS A 287 -9.89 -15.87 5.19
CA CYS A 287 -8.64 -15.92 5.95
C CYS A 287 -8.85 -16.35 7.40
N VAL A 288 -9.86 -15.77 8.06
CA VAL A 288 -10.19 -16.09 9.46
C VAL A 288 -10.67 -17.53 9.58
N GLU A 289 -11.56 -17.99 8.70
CA GLU A 289 -12.06 -19.36 8.70
C GLU A 289 -10.96 -20.38 8.43
N ALA A 290 -10.06 -20.10 7.47
CA ALA A 290 -8.93 -20.97 7.19
C ALA A 290 -8.01 -21.11 8.41
N ARG A 291 -7.66 -19.99 9.06
CA ARG A 291 -6.85 -20.02 10.29
C ARG A 291 -7.58 -20.73 11.43
N GLU A 292 -8.88 -20.52 11.57
CA GLU A 292 -9.68 -21.18 12.60
C GLU A 292 -9.70 -22.69 12.41
N ALA A 293 -9.86 -23.17 11.18
CA ALA A 293 -9.79 -24.59 10.85
C ALA A 293 -8.41 -25.18 11.17
N GLU A 294 -7.33 -24.49 10.78
CA GLU A 294 -5.95 -24.89 11.09
C GLU A 294 -5.70 -24.97 12.61
N MET A 295 -6.16 -23.98 13.39
CA MET A 295 -5.98 -24.00 14.85
C MET A 295 -6.80 -25.10 15.53
N LYS A 296 -7.98 -25.45 14.99
CA LYS A 296 -8.78 -26.59 15.47
C LYS A 296 -8.07 -27.91 15.18
N GLU A 297 -7.52 -28.08 13.98
CA GLU A 297 -6.75 -29.27 13.61
C GLU A 297 -5.49 -29.44 14.47
N ALA A 298 -4.82 -28.32 14.79
CA ALA A 298 -3.65 -28.31 15.66
C ALA A 298 -3.98 -28.49 17.16
N GLY A 299 -5.26 -28.48 17.55
CA GLY A 299 -5.67 -28.55 18.96
C GLY A 299 -5.39 -27.27 19.77
N LEU A 300 -5.15 -26.13 19.11
CA LEU A 300 -4.82 -24.83 19.73
C LEU A 300 -6.00 -23.86 19.77
N TYR A 301 -7.16 -24.25 19.26
CA TYR A 301 -8.32 -23.36 19.13
C TYR A 301 -8.78 -22.78 20.48
N GLU A 302 -8.87 -23.60 21.53
CA GLU A 302 -9.39 -23.15 22.83
C GLU A 302 -8.53 -22.05 23.45
N GLU A 303 -7.20 -22.14 23.30
CA GLU A 303 -6.27 -21.11 23.79
C GLU A 303 -6.29 -19.83 22.95
N MET A 304 -6.69 -19.94 21.68
CA MET A 304 -6.61 -18.86 20.70
C MET A 304 -7.98 -18.29 20.31
N GLU A 305 -9.08 -18.70 20.93
CA GLU A 305 -10.43 -18.30 20.55
C GLU A 305 -10.61 -16.76 20.56
N GLU A 306 -10.03 -16.08 21.55
CA GLU A 306 -10.05 -14.62 21.64
C GLU A 306 -9.18 -13.93 20.59
N SER A 307 -8.29 -14.65 19.90
CA SER A 307 -7.43 -14.10 18.85
C SER A 307 -8.11 -14.01 17.48
N PHE A 308 -9.39 -14.39 17.34
CA PHE A 308 -10.08 -14.34 16.05
C PHE A 308 -10.93 -13.08 15.92
N SER A 309 -10.44 -12.10 15.16
CA SER A 309 -11.17 -10.87 14.86
C SER A 309 -12.27 -11.08 13.81
N LYS A 310 -13.30 -11.85 14.15
CA LYS A 310 -14.46 -12.08 13.29
C LYS A 310 -15.22 -10.77 13.04
N ARG A 311 -15.69 -10.59 11.81
CA ARG A 311 -16.50 -9.44 11.39
C ARG A 311 -17.83 -9.94 10.83
N ASN A 312 -18.91 -9.29 11.25
CA ASN A 312 -20.24 -9.61 10.74
C ASN A 312 -20.63 -8.60 9.65
N LYS A 313 -20.82 -9.12 8.42
CA LYS A 313 -21.29 -8.37 7.25
C LYS A 313 -22.68 -7.76 7.42
N ASN A 314 -23.51 -8.34 8.29
CA ASN A 314 -24.90 -7.91 8.49
C ASN A 314 -25.05 -6.88 9.61
N GLU A 315 -23.98 -6.60 10.37
CA GLU A 315 -24.06 -5.67 11.49
C GLU A 315 -23.85 -4.23 11.01
N ILE A 316 -24.89 -3.39 11.12
CA ILE A 316 -24.86 -1.95 10.77
C ILE A 316 -23.71 -1.22 11.49
N ARG A 317 -23.29 -1.68 12.68
CA ARG A 317 -22.16 -1.12 13.43
C ARG A 317 -20.83 -1.35 12.74
N THR A 318 -20.61 -2.47 12.05
CA THR A 318 -19.42 -2.70 11.22
C THR A 318 -19.33 -1.65 10.12
N TRP A 319 -20.46 -1.31 9.52
CA TRP A 319 -20.58 -0.30 8.46
C TRP A 319 -20.46 1.14 8.97
N ALA A 320 -21.11 1.48 10.08
CA ALA A 320 -20.95 2.78 10.73
C ALA A 320 -19.50 3.04 11.17
N ARG A 321 -18.72 1.97 11.45
CA ARG A 321 -17.29 2.04 11.77
C ARG A 321 -16.41 2.26 10.53
N LEU A 322 -16.72 1.59 9.41
CA LEU A 322 -16.08 1.81 8.10
C LEU A 322 -16.42 3.19 7.50
N LEU A 323 -17.64 3.68 7.71
CA LEU A 323 -18.15 4.97 7.22
C LEU A 323 -17.91 6.15 8.17
N GLY A 324 -17.64 5.90 9.47
CA GLY A 324 -17.49 6.94 10.49
C GLY A 324 -16.22 7.77 10.35
N VAL A 325 -15.13 7.18 9.88
CA VAL A 325 -13.86 7.90 9.62
C VAL A 325 -13.98 8.80 8.37
N PRO A 326 -14.62 8.35 7.27
CA PRO A 326 -14.91 9.22 6.11
C PRO A 326 -16.07 10.21 6.28
N TYR A 327 -17.05 9.96 7.14
CA TYR A 327 -18.19 10.87 7.35
C TYR A 327 -17.75 12.24 7.89
N CYS A 328 -16.67 12.30 8.67
CA CYS A 328 -16.02 13.57 9.04
C CYS A 328 -15.47 14.31 7.81
N GLY A 329 -14.89 13.60 6.84
CA GLY A 329 -14.45 14.17 5.56
C GLY A 329 -15.60 14.61 4.64
N TYR A 330 -16.72 13.86 4.64
CA TYR A 330 -17.95 14.25 3.95
C TYR A 330 -18.68 15.42 4.61
N ARG A 331 -18.61 15.57 5.94
CA ARG A 331 -19.12 16.77 6.64
C ARG A 331 -18.30 18.01 6.32
N VAL A 332 -16.98 17.87 6.14
CA VAL A 332 -16.15 18.96 5.57
C VAL A 332 -16.66 19.32 4.17
N TRP A 333 -17.03 18.34 3.34
CA TRP A 333 -17.66 18.58 2.04
C TRP A 333 -19.02 19.30 2.13
N GLN A 334 -19.93 18.90 3.03
CA GLN A 334 -21.21 19.58 3.24
C GLN A 334 -21.02 21.04 3.71
N HIS A 335 -20.10 21.28 4.64
CA HIS A 335 -19.80 22.65 5.08
C HIS A 335 -19.16 23.51 3.97
N THR A 336 -18.41 22.92 3.03
CA THR A 336 -17.92 23.64 1.84
C THR A 336 -19.01 23.91 0.79
N ALA A 337 -20.04 23.06 0.70
CA ALA A 337 -21.20 23.29 -0.17
C ALA A 337 -22.13 24.37 0.43
N ASP A 338 -22.34 24.38 1.74
CA ASP A 338 -23.14 25.38 2.47
C ASP A 338 -22.43 26.74 2.63
N ALA A 339 -21.10 26.81 2.51
CA ALA A 339 -20.36 28.07 2.52
C ALA A 339 -20.81 29.03 1.39
N ARG A 340 -21.35 28.51 0.27
CA ARG A 340 -21.98 29.32 -0.78
C ARG A 340 -23.29 29.99 -0.29
N SER A 341 -24.05 29.33 0.59
CA SER A 341 -25.29 29.88 1.17
C SER A 341 -25.01 30.86 2.31
N ILE A 342 -23.98 30.61 3.14
CA ILE A 342 -23.62 31.48 4.26
C ILE A 342 -23.01 32.81 3.78
N CYS A 343 -22.21 32.80 2.71
CA CYS A 343 -21.73 34.05 2.09
C CYS A 343 -22.89 34.87 1.49
N THR A 344 -23.94 34.23 0.98
CA THR A 344 -25.10 34.94 0.42
C THR A 344 -25.95 35.60 1.52
N LEU A 345 -26.06 34.95 2.69
CA LEU A 345 -26.74 35.53 3.86
C LEU A 345 -25.95 36.66 4.52
N LEU A 346 -24.62 36.55 4.61
CA LEU A 346 -23.77 37.59 5.20
C LEU A 346 -23.58 38.80 4.27
N VAL A 347 -23.55 38.61 2.94
CA VAL A 347 -23.54 39.74 1.99
C VAL A 347 -24.92 40.41 1.87
N GLY A 348 -26.02 39.65 2.04
CA GLY A 348 -27.37 40.21 2.11
C GLY A 348 -27.62 41.12 3.33
N SER A 349 -26.94 40.88 4.45
CA SER A 349 -27.06 41.71 5.67
C SER A 349 -26.12 42.93 5.69
N ILE A 350 -25.21 43.07 4.71
CA ILE A 350 -24.26 44.21 4.59
C ILE A 350 -24.60 45.10 3.37
N GLY A 351 -25.75 44.86 2.71
CA GLY A 351 -26.30 45.68 1.63
C GLY A 351 -26.87 47.02 2.13
N LEU A 352 -25.98 47.98 2.34
CA LEU A 352 -26.13 49.44 2.37
C LEU A 352 -27.52 50.01 2.01
N GLN A 353 -28.10 50.71 3.00
CA GLN A 353 -28.85 51.94 2.78
C GLN A 353 -28.03 52.90 1.90
N SER A 354 -28.28 52.90 0.60
CA SER A 354 -27.89 54.01 -0.28
C SER A 354 -28.97 55.08 -0.19
N GLN A 355 -28.86 56.00 0.76
CA GLN A 355 -29.61 57.25 0.71
C GLN A 355 -29.14 58.07 -0.50
N HIS A 356 -30.04 58.24 -1.46
CA HIS A 356 -29.94 59.21 -2.54
C HIS A 356 -30.06 60.62 -1.93
N GLN A 357 -28.96 61.36 -1.84
CA GLN A 357 -28.98 62.82 -1.72
C GLN A 357 -28.75 63.42 -3.12
N THR A 358 -29.83 63.89 -3.73
CA THR A 358 -29.80 64.78 -4.89
C THR A 358 -29.69 66.22 -4.40
N GLY A 359 -28.54 66.86 -4.62
CA GLY A 359 -28.38 68.32 -4.48
C GLY A 359 -28.87 69.04 -5.75
N PRO A 360 -29.37 70.29 -5.66
CA PRO A 360 -29.99 70.99 -6.77
C PRO A 360 -28.95 71.69 -7.66
N THR A 361 -29.17 71.63 -8.97
CA THR A 361 -28.57 72.54 -9.95
C THR A 361 -29.59 73.58 -10.37
N SER A 362 -29.14 74.85 -10.31
CA SER A 362 -29.67 76.10 -10.89
C SER A 362 -31.07 76.55 -10.49
#